data_AF-A0A9K3N5K7-F1
#
_entry.id   AF-A0A9K3N5K7-F1
#
_cell.length_a   1.000
_cell.length_b   1.000
_cell.length_c   1.000
_cell.angle_alpha   90.00
_cell.angle_beta   90.00
_cell.angle_gamma   90.00
#
_symmetry.space_group_name_H-M   'P 1'
#
loop_
_entity.id
_entity.type
_entity.pdbx_description
1 polymer ?
#
loop_
_entity_poly.entity_id
_entity_poly.type
_entity_poly.pdbx_seq_one_letter_code
_entity_poly.pdbx_strand_id
1 'polypeptide(L)'
;MSTYLQGIKDKIMATYKYTSLSDFLCFLVPSHPQKNRIQGLSVSCLYRSLGEYEVPFLFAKISNRAKGLTWVYNPVVYCKSKVDEDVVWLSYWPIGNILDVGDEVNVVIYVEKGRMMVCECGANLVYILFIPDGEVQEEENCENSTRKGEEVIGGDLSEFKGVILQSTTNHRG
;
A
#
# COMPACT_ATOMS: atom_id res chain seq x y z
N MET A 1 6.93 3.78 -3.94
CA MET A 1 6.26 5.09 -4.12
C MET A 1 5.02 5.09 -3.25
N SER A 2 4.71 6.18 -2.56
CA SER A 2 3.53 6.25 -1.69
C SER A 2 2.81 7.59 -1.83
N THR A 3 1.49 7.59 -1.66
CA THR A 3 0.63 8.78 -1.75
C THR A 3 -0.48 8.75 -0.70
N TYR A 4 -1.26 9.83 -0.61
CA TYR A 4 -2.35 10.00 0.34
C TYR A 4 -3.62 10.49 -0.36
N LEU A 5 -4.77 10.05 0.13
CA LEU A 5 -6.08 10.47 -0.38
C LEU A 5 -7.00 10.85 0.78
N GLN A 6 -7.71 11.97 0.62
CA GLN A 6 -8.77 12.43 1.52
C GLN A 6 -10.14 12.25 0.83
N GLY A 7 -11.19 11.98 1.61
CA GLY A 7 -12.58 12.03 1.14
C GLY A 7 -13.14 10.84 0.33
N ILE A 8 -12.32 9.88 -0.15
CA ILE A 8 -12.79 8.74 -0.99
C ILE A 8 -12.40 7.38 -0.37
N LYS A 9 -12.65 7.20 0.92
CA LYS A 9 -12.09 6.09 1.72
C LYS A 9 -12.71 4.73 1.37
N ASP A 10 -14.03 4.64 1.40
CA ASP A 10 -14.77 3.39 1.24
C ASP A 10 -14.54 2.76 -0.14
N LYS A 11 -14.49 3.60 -1.19
CA LYS A 11 -14.23 3.14 -2.56
C LYS A 11 -12.80 2.59 -2.71
N ILE A 12 -11.81 3.16 -2.03
CA ILE A 12 -10.43 2.70 -2.12
C ILE A 12 -10.30 1.34 -1.42
N MET A 13 -10.79 1.22 -0.19
CA MET A 13 -10.65 -0.02 0.58
C MET A 13 -11.36 -1.20 -0.09
N ALA A 14 -12.49 -0.95 -0.76
CA ALA A 14 -13.20 -1.95 -1.57
C ALA A 14 -12.37 -2.53 -2.74
N THR A 15 -11.30 -1.87 -3.18
CA THR A 15 -10.41 -2.38 -4.25
C THR A 15 -9.34 -3.34 -3.74
N TYR A 16 -9.15 -3.44 -2.41
CA TYR A 16 -8.18 -4.32 -1.80
C TYR A 16 -8.78 -5.71 -1.56
N LYS A 17 -8.09 -6.74 -2.06
CA LYS A 17 -8.44 -8.15 -1.96
C LYS A 17 -8.29 -8.66 -0.53
N TYR A 18 -7.24 -8.20 0.16
CA TYR A 18 -7.01 -8.52 1.57
C TYR A 18 -7.21 -7.27 2.39
N THR A 19 -8.12 -7.31 3.36
CA THR A 19 -8.42 -6.18 4.26
C THR A 19 -8.56 -6.65 5.70
N SER A 20 -8.38 -5.74 6.65
CA SER A 20 -8.50 -5.98 8.09
C SER A 20 -8.87 -4.68 8.80
N LEU A 21 -9.83 -4.75 9.74
CA LEU A 21 -10.23 -3.63 10.60
C LEU A 21 -9.25 -3.40 11.78
N SER A 22 -7.96 -3.66 11.55
CA SER A 22 -6.90 -3.48 12.53
C SER A 22 -5.62 -2.98 11.86
N ASP A 23 -4.57 -2.79 12.64
CA ASP A 23 -3.23 -2.43 12.15
C ASP A 23 -2.44 -3.63 11.57
N PHE A 24 -3.07 -4.81 11.50
CA PHE A 24 -2.44 -6.03 11.05
C PHE A 24 -3.31 -6.79 10.05
N LEU A 25 -2.67 -7.30 8.99
CA LEU A 25 -3.26 -8.27 8.08
C LEU A 25 -2.25 -9.39 7.80
N CYS A 26 -2.79 -10.58 7.58
CA CYS A 26 -2.03 -11.76 7.20
C CYS A 26 -2.78 -12.52 6.11
N PHE A 27 -2.07 -12.96 5.08
CA PHE A 27 -2.65 -13.74 3.99
C PHE A 27 -1.63 -14.71 3.40
N LEU A 28 -2.16 -15.75 2.77
CA LEU A 28 -1.37 -16.69 1.97
C LEU A 28 -1.30 -16.21 0.52
N VAL A 29 -0.12 -16.31 -0.08
CA VAL A 29 0.06 -16.06 -1.51
C VAL A 29 -0.78 -17.08 -2.29
N PRO A 30 -1.77 -16.63 -3.08
CA PRO A 30 -2.68 -17.53 -3.77
C PRO A 30 -1.98 -18.19 -4.96
N SER A 31 -2.45 -19.38 -5.34
CA SER A 31 -2.09 -19.96 -6.63
C SER A 31 -2.74 -19.13 -7.74
N HIS A 32 -1.95 -18.63 -8.70
CA HIS A 32 -2.48 -17.92 -9.86
C HIS A 32 -2.47 -18.83 -11.09
N PRO A 33 -3.58 -18.96 -11.85
CA PRO A 33 -3.67 -19.86 -13.00
C PRO A 33 -2.82 -19.46 -14.23
N GLN A 34 -2.20 -18.29 -14.24
CA GLN A 34 -1.37 -17.77 -15.33
C GLN A 34 0.08 -17.69 -14.85
N LYS A 35 1.07 -17.79 -15.76
CA LYS A 35 2.52 -17.68 -15.46
C LYS A 35 2.93 -16.25 -15.01
N ASN A 36 2.02 -15.53 -14.37
CA ASN A 36 2.18 -14.18 -13.89
C ASN A 36 3.15 -14.20 -12.73
N ARG A 37 4.11 -13.28 -12.77
CA ARG A 37 5.07 -13.10 -11.69
C ARG A 37 4.60 -11.99 -10.79
N ILE A 38 4.80 -12.15 -9.49
CA ILE A 38 4.57 -11.06 -8.55
C ILE A 38 5.60 -9.98 -8.88
N GLN A 39 5.12 -8.79 -9.18
CA GLN A 39 5.95 -7.61 -9.39
C GLN A 39 6.12 -6.84 -8.08
N GLY A 40 5.05 -6.78 -7.29
CA GLY A 40 5.05 -6.01 -6.06
C GLY A 40 3.84 -6.27 -5.16
N LEU A 41 3.78 -5.48 -4.10
CA LEU A 41 2.69 -5.44 -3.14
C LEU A 41 2.21 -4.00 -2.99
N SER A 42 0.91 -3.77 -3.21
CA SER A 42 0.23 -2.55 -2.82
C SER A 42 -0.28 -2.71 -1.39
N VAL A 43 -0.08 -1.68 -0.56
CA VAL A 43 -0.54 -1.62 0.82
C VAL A 43 -1.34 -0.34 1.02
N SER A 44 -2.48 -0.43 1.69
CA SER A 44 -3.26 0.71 2.15
C SER A 44 -3.41 0.72 3.67
N CYS A 45 -3.54 1.93 4.22
CA CYS A 45 -3.87 2.14 5.62
C CYS A 45 -4.83 3.33 5.73
N LEU A 46 -6.04 3.09 6.22
CA LEU A 46 -6.94 4.12 6.71
C LEU A 46 -6.58 4.41 8.16
N TYR A 47 -6.13 5.63 8.44
CA TYR A 47 -5.78 6.06 9.79
C TYR A 47 -6.42 7.41 10.11
N ARG A 48 -6.49 7.73 11.40
CA ARG A 48 -7.03 8.99 11.91
C ARG A 48 -6.06 9.58 12.94
N SER A 49 -5.89 10.90 12.90
CA SER A 49 -5.19 11.63 13.98
C SER A 49 -6.14 11.93 15.12
N LEU A 50 -5.69 11.65 16.35
CA LEU A 50 -6.41 11.89 17.60
C LEU A 50 -6.07 13.27 18.22
N GLY A 51 -5.25 14.07 17.55
CA GLY A 51 -4.84 15.39 18.00
C GLY A 51 -4.10 16.18 16.91
N GLU A 52 -3.76 17.42 17.22
CA GLU A 52 -3.00 18.28 16.30
C GLU A 52 -1.51 17.96 16.41
N TYR A 53 -0.96 17.30 15.39
CA TYR A 53 0.46 16.96 15.32
C TYR A 53 1.04 17.39 13.98
N GLU A 54 2.31 17.80 13.99
CA GLU A 54 2.96 18.33 12.79
C GLU A 54 3.37 17.24 11.79
N VAL A 55 3.77 16.07 12.27
CA VAL A 55 4.24 14.97 11.42
C VAL A 55 3.65 13.65 11.92
N PRO A 56 2.94 12.88 11.07
CA PRO A 56 2.47 11.55 11.44
C PRO A 56 3.65 10.58 11.57
N PHE A 57 3.78 9.92 12.71
CA PHE A 57 4.69 8.79 12.83
C PHE A 57 3.97 7.52 12.37
N LEU A 58 4.20 7.15 11.12
CA LEU A 58 3.57 6.01 10.46
C LEU A 58 4.61 5.27 9.62
N PHE A 59 4.63 3.94 9.70
CA PHE A 59 5.38 3.08 8.80
C PHE A 59 4.73 1.70 8.69
N ALA A 60 5.01 1.00 7.59
CA ALA A 60 4.58 -0.38 7.41
C ALA A 60 5.79 -1.32 7.47
N LYS A 61 5.52 -2.52 7.99
CA LYS A 61 6.41 -3.67 7.93
C LYS A 61 5.71 -4.79 7.18
N ILE A 62 6.33 -5.28 6.12
CA ILE A 62 5.93 -6.50 5.43
C ILE A 62 6.94 -7.59 5.79
N SER A 63 6.47 -8.79 6.10
CA SER A 63 7.36 -9.90 6.39
C SER A 63 6.82 -11.23 5.91
N ASN A 64 7.74 -12.10 5.52
CA ASN A 64 7.48 -13.52 5.26
C ASN A 64 8.44 -14.31 6.16
N ARG A 65 7.86 -15.02 7.13
CA ARG A 65 8.65 -15.75 8.14
C ARG A 65 9.34 -16.98 7.56
N ALA A 66 8.67 -17.71 6.67
CA ALA A 66 9.20 -18.93 6.05
C ALA A 66 10.49 -18.67 5.28
N LYS A 67 10.60 -17.49 4.65
CA LYS A 67 11.76 -17.07 3.86
C LYS A 67 12.69 -16.10 4.58
N GLY A 68 12.40 -15.74 5.84
CA GLY A 68 13.20 -14.76 6.60
C GLY A 68 13.24 -13.36 5.97
N LEU A 69 12.21 -12.99 5.20
CA LEU A 69 12.16 -11.71 4.50
C LEU A 69 11.45 -10.67 5.34
N THR A 70 11.98 -9.44 5.37
CA THR A 70 11.35 -8.29 6.02
C THR A 70 11.65 -7.03 5.24
N TRP A 71 10.61 -6.24 4.99
CA TRP A 71 10.69 -4.91 4.39
C TRP A 71 10.02 -3.92 5.34
N VAL A 72 10.65 -2.77 5.54
CA VAL A 72 10.12 -1.68 6.39
C VAL A 72 10.20 -0.39 5.60
N TYR A 73 9.13 0.40 5.62
CA TYR A 73 9.03 1.66 4.89
C TYR A 73 8.16 2.65 5.64
N ASN A 74 8.70 3.85 5.83
CA ASN A 74 7.99 5.04 6.24
C ASN A 74 7.62 5.88 4.99
N PRO A 75 6.51 6.61 5.01
CA PRO A 75 6.18 7.58 3.97
C PRO A 75 7.27 8.65 3.85
N VAL A 76 7.51 9.11 2.61
CA VAL A 76 8.44 10.24 2.33
C VAL A 76 7.71 11.58 2.32
N VAL A 77 6.42 11.56 2.00
CA VAL A 77 5.53 12.73 2.06
C VAL A 77 4.45 12.38 3.07
N TYR A 78 3.95 13.37 3.80
CA TYR A 78 2.91 13.15 4.80
C TYR A 78 1.71 14.04 4.49
N CYS A 79 0.51 13.49 4.64
CA CYS A 79 -0.72 14.27 4.62
C CYS A 79 -1.01 14.75 6.04
N LYS A 80 -1.12 16.07 6.21
CA LYS A 80 -1.60 16.65 7.47
C LYS A 80 -3.11 16.49 7.52
N SER A 81 -3.59 15.54 8.32
CA SER A 81 -5.02 15.40 8.57
C SER A 81 -5.47 16.43 9.61
N LYS A 82 -6.75 16.84 9.56
CA LYS A 82 -7.41 17.45 10.72
C LYS A 82 -7.59 16.39 11.81
N VAL A 83 -7.88 16.86 13.04
CA VAL A 83 -8.28 15.97 14.13
C VAL A 83 -9.56 15.25 13.73
N ASP A 84 -9.63 13.95 14.01
CA ASP A 84 -10.74 13.07 13.68
C ASP A 84 -11.06 12.87 12.19
N GLU A 85 -10.24 13.43 11.31
CA GLU A 85 -10.31 13.17 9.89
C GLU A 85 -9.55 11.89 9.56
N ASP A 86 -10.24 10.90 8.98
CA ASP A 86 -9.50 9.76 8.44
C ASP A 86 -8.77 10.14 7.15
N VAL A 87 -7.63 9.52 6.94
CA VAL A 87 -6.78 9.68 5.78
C VAL A 87 -6.35 8.30 5.33
N VAL A 88 -6.33 8.09 4.01
CA VAL A 88 -5.78 6.86 3.43
C VAL A 88 -4.34 7.11 3.02
N TRP A 89 -3.43 6.30 3.54
CA TRP A 89 -2.08 6.14 3.01
C TRP A 89 -2.04 4.96 2.05
N LEU A 90 -1.41 5.15 0.89
CA LEU A 90 -1.19 4.13 -0.13
C LEU A 90 0.30 3.97 -0.39
N SER A 91 0.79 2.74 -0.44
CA SER A 91 2.20 2.44 -0.69
C SER A 91 2.38 1.24 -1.60
N TYR A 92 3.15 1.43 -2.67
CA TYR A 92 3.59 0.34 -3.55
C TYR A 92 5.02 -0.09 -3.22
N TRP A 93 5.20 -1.41 -3.11
CA TRP A 93 6.45 -2.06 -2.74
C TRP A 93 6.92 -3.00 -3.87
N PRO A 94 8.04 -2.70 -4.56
CA PRO A 94 8.57 -3.52 -5.64
C PRO A 94 9.35 -4.72 -5.07
N ILE A 95 8.66 -5.62 -4.37
CA ILE A 95 9.27 -6.81 -3.76
C ILE A 95 9.68 -7.86 -4.79
N GLY A 96 9.24 -7.73 -6.05
CA GLY A 96 9.54 -8.67 -7.13
C GLY A 96 8.97 -10.06 -6.88
N ASN A 97 9.52 -11.05 -7.59
CA ASN A 97 9.01 -12.42 -7.61
C ASN A 97 9.70 -13.32 -6.57
N ILE A 98 9.84 -12.83 -5.34
CA ILE A 98 10.56 -13.54 -4.26
C ILE A 98 9.60 -14.43 -3.45
N LEU A 99 8.32 -14.07 -3.43
CA LEU A 99 7.26 -14.81 -2.76
C LEU A 99 6.78 -15.98 -3.63
N ASP A 100 6.59 -17.14 -3.00
CA ASP A 100 6.05 -18.35 -3.64
C ASP A 100 4.60 -18.59 -3.23
N VAL A 101 3.89 -19.39 -4.02
CA VAL A 101 2.51 -19.82 -3.70
C VAL A 101 2.51 -20.53 -2.35
N GLY A 102 1.56 -20.15 -1.48
CA GLY A 102 1.42 -20.69 -0.14
C GLY A 102 2.28 -20.00 0.92
N ASP A 103 3.16 -19.08 0.54
CA ASP A 103 3.88 -18.25 1.51
C ASP A 103 2.92 -17.41 2.35
N GLU A 104 3.19 -17.32 3.64
CA GLU A 104 2.49 -16.40 4.54
C GLU A 104 3.14 -15.01 4.48
N VAL A 105 2.33 -14.02 4.13
CA VAL A 105 2.70 -12.60 4.12
C VAL A 105 1.98 -11.90 5.26
N ASN A 106 2.77 -11.29 6.13
CA ASN A 106 2.32 -10.48 7.25
C ASN A 106 2.56 -9.00 6.93
N VAL A 107 1.54 -8.16 7.04
CA VAL A 107 1.66 -6.70 6.93
C VAL A 107 1.20 -6.08 8.24
N VAL A 108 2.07 -5.28 8.86
CA VAL A 108 1.81 -4.57 10.10
C VAL A 108 2.00 -3.09 9.84
N ILE A 109 1.03 -2.27 10.24
CA ILE A 109 1.13 -0.82 10.26
C ILE A 109 1.50 -0.39 11.68
N TYR A 110 2.53 0.42 11.81
CA TYR A 110 2.92 1.02 13.06
C TYR A 110 2.55 2.49 13.04
N VAL A 111 1.85 2.92 14.10
CA VAL A 111 1.52 4.32 14.36
C VAL A 111 1.93 4.71 15.78
N GLU A 112 2.09 6.01 16.04
CA GLU A 112 2.30 6.49 17.41
C GLU A 112 1.02 6.32 18.25
N LYS A 113 1.05 5.32 19.15
CA LYS A 113 -0.07 4.99 20.03
C LYS A 113 -0.50 6.19 20.87
N GLY A 114 -1.80 6.42 20.95
CA GLY A 114 -2.39 7.54 21.67
C GLY A 114 -2.42 8.86 20.89
N ARG A 115 -1.73 8.95 19.75
CA ARG A 115 -1.80 10.09 18.84
C ARG A 115 -2.51 9.78 17.54
N MET A 116 -2.41 8.55 17.08
CA MET A 116 -2.99 8.07 15.85
C MET A 116 -3.65 6.71 16.07
N MET A 117 -4.64 6.40 15.26
CA MET A 117 -5.24 5.08 15.20
C MET A 117 -5.34 4.58 13.76
N VAL A 118 -5.10 3.30 13.56
CA VAL A 118 -5.40 2.61 12.30
C VAL A 118 -6.84 2.09 12.40
N CYS A 119 -7.67 2.49 11.45
CA CYS A 119 -9.06 2.05 11.35
C CYS A 119 -9.16 0.81 10.48
N GLU A 120 -8.39 0.76 9.39
CA GLU A 120 -8.38 -0.35 8.45
C GLU A 120 -7.04 -0.42 7.72
N CYS A 121 -6.57 -1.62 7.39
CA CYS A 121 -5.46 -1.83 6.48
C CYS A 121 -5.82 -2.81 5.36
N GLY A 122 -5.18 -2.63 4.21
CA GLY A 122 -5.39 -3.45 3.02
C GLY A 122 -4.10 -3.82 2.32
N ALA A 123 -4.10 -4.94 1.61
CA ALA A 123 -3.00 -5.39 0.78
C ALA A 123 -3.49 -6.04 -0.52
N ASN A 124 -2.72 -5.84 -1.59
CA ASN A 124 -2.94 -6.42 -2.92
C ASN A 124 -1.60 -6.86 -3.52
N LEU A 125 -1.53 -8.11 -3.97
CA LEU A 125 -0.43 -8.55 -4.82
C LEU A 125 -0.61 -7.96 -6.22
N VAL A 126 0.46 -7.36 -6.74
CA VAL A 126 0.51 -6.79 -8.09
C VAL A 126 1.31 -7.73 -8.98
N TYR A 127 0.72 -8.12 -10.10
CA TYR A 127 1.28 -9.10 -11.02
C TYR A 127 1.68 -8.45 -12.34
N ILE A 128 2.68 -9.03 -12.99
CA ILE A 128 2.98 -8.76 -14.40
C ILE A 128 2.67 -10.00 -15.23
N LEU A 129 2.02 -9.78 -16.37
CA LEU A 129 1.75 -10.81 -17.35
C LEU A 129 3.06 -11.23 -18.02
N PHE A 130 3.39 -12.52 -17.96
CA PHE A 130 4.50 -13.06 -18.73
C PHE A 130 3.99 -13.45 -20.12
N ILE A 131 4.13 -12.54 -21.09
CA ILE A 131 3.90 -12.84 -22.50
C ILE A 131 5.21 -13.37 -23.09
N PRO A 132 5.30 -14.64 -23.51
CA PRO A 132 6.42 -15.08 -24.34
C PRO A 132 6.37 -14.26 -25.64
N ASP A 133 7.47 -13.56 -25.92
CA ASP A 133 7.72 -12.71 -27.10
C ASP A 133 7.35 -11.22 -27.00
N GLY A 134 7.68 -10.58 -25.87
CA GLY A 134 8.32 -9.25 -25.93
C GLY A 134 7.45 -8.00 -25.83
N GLU A 135 6.15 -8.09 -25.59
CA GLU A 135 5.34 -6.92 -25.23
C GLU A 135 4.74 -7.08 -23.84
N VAL A 136 5.12 -6.19 -22.93
CA VAL A 136 4.56 -6.10 -21.58
C VAL A 136 3.29 -5.26 -21.70
N GLN A 137 2.12 -5.86 -21.50
CA GLN A 137 0.88 -5.11 -21.29
C GLN A 137 0.59 -5.10 -19.79
N GLU A 138 0.47 -3.90 -19.23
CA GLU A 138 -0.13 -3.70 -17.90
C GLU A 138 -1.57 -4.21 -17.98
N GLU A 139 -2.01 -5.01 -17.01
CA GLU A 139 -3.36 -5.57 -17.00
C GLU A 139 -4.39 -4.42 -16.89
N GLU A 140 -4.95 -3.97 -18.02
CA GLU A 140 -6.26 -3.34 -18.05
C GLU A 140 -7.28 -4.45 -17.77
N ASN A 141 -7.85 -4.39 -16.56
CA ASN A 141 -8.97 -5.19 -16.11
C ASN A 141 -10.08 -5.21 -17.19
N CYS A 142 -10.22 -6.32 -17.91
CA CYS A 142 -11.30 -6.49 -18.88
C CYS A 142 -12.62 -6.78 -18.16
N GLU A 143 -13.36 -5.72 -17.81
CA GLU A 143 -14.82 -5.68 -17.94
C GLU A 143 -15.25 -4.31 -18.49
N ASN A 144 -16.06 -4.36 -19.55
CA ASN A 144 -16.30 -3.28 -20.50
C ASN A 144 -17.02 -2.05 -19.90
N SER A 145 -16.51 -0.85 -20.18
CA SER A 145 -17.14 0.14 -21.08
C SER A 145 -16.63 1.56 -20.84
N THR A 146 -16.53 2.32 -21.94
CA THR A 146 -16.72 3.78 -21.98
C THR A 146 -15.50 4.69 -21.78
N ARG A 147 -15.06 5.21 -22.95
CA ARG A 147 -14.47 6.54 -23.23
C ARG A 147 -13.11 6.88 -22.60
N LYS A 148 -12.16 7.15 -23.51
CA LYS A 148 -11.05 8.08 -23.31
C LYS A 148 -11.51 9.30 -22.51
N GLY A 149 -11.08 9.40 -21.26
CA GLY A 149 -11.15 10.61 -20.45
C GLY A 149 -9.73 10.97 -20.06
N GLU A 150 -9.26 12.15 -20.47
CA GLU A 150 -8.05 12.75 -19.94
C GLU A 150 -8.25 12.98 -18.43
N GLU A 151 -7.51 12.26 -17.59
CA GLU A 151 -7.58 12.46 -16.14
C GLU A 151 -6.56 13.53 -15.75
N VAL A 152 -7.00 14.79 -15.77
CA VAL A 152 -6.26 15.91 -15.19
C VAL A 152 -6.58 15.96 -13.70
N ILE A 153 -5.71 15.42 -12.85
CA ILE A 153 -5.80 15.61 -11.40
C ILE A 153 -5.17 16.96 -11.04
N GLY A 154 -5.94 18.02 -11.23
CA GLY A 154 -5.66 19.35 -10.70
C GLY A 154 -6.30 19.50 -9.32
N GLY A 155 -5.67 18.92 -8.29
CA GLY A 155 -6.02 19.15 -6.89
C GLY A 155 -5.08 20.17 -6.25
N ASP A 156 -5.60 20.99 -5.33
CA ASP A 156 -4.81 21.94 -4.55
C ASP A 156 -3.73 21.22 -3.73
N LEU A 157 -2.46 21.54 -3.98
CA LEU A 157 -1.29 20.92 -3.34
C LEU A 157 -0.83 21.69 -2.08
N SER A 158 -1.59 22.69 -1.64
CA SER A 158 -1.24 23.55 -0.49
C SER A 158 -1.13 22.79 0.85
N GLU A 159 -1.72 21.60 0.97
CA GLU A 159 -1.76 20.82 2.21
C GLU A 159 -0.55 19.88 2.40
N PHE A 160 0.32 19.71 1.39
CA PHE A 160 1.46 18.79 1.45
C PHE A 160 2.73 19.51 1.90
N LYS A 161 3.22 19.24 3.12
CA LYS A 161 4.57 19.65 3.55
C LYS A 161 5.55 18.49 3.35
N GLY A 162 6.51 18.66 2.45
CA GLY A 162 7.53 17.65 2.14
C GLY A 162 8.69 17.68 3.14
N VAL A 163 8.91 16.55 3.84
CA VAL A 163 10.15 16.29 4.59
C VAL A 163 10.66 14.91 4.16
N ILE A 164 11.74 14.90 3.38
CA ILE A 164 12.35 13.67 2.86
C ILE A 164 13.22 13.06 3.97
N LEU A 165 12.80 11.92 4.52
CA LEU A 165 13.66 11.05 5.34
C LEU A 165 13.74 9.67 4.69
N GLN A 166 14.92 9.33 4.15
CA GLN A 166 15.22 7.98 3.69
C GLN A 166 15.94 7.21 4.81
N SER A 167 15.40 6.05 5.21
CA SER A 167 16.20 4.99 5.82
C SER A 167 15.71 3.63 5.32
N THR A 168 16.46 3.02 4.40
CA THR A 168 16.32 1.60 4.06
C THR A 168 17.39 0.85 4.83
N THR A 169 16.99 0.02 5.79
CA THR A 169 17.93 -0.91 6.44
C THR A 169 17.57 -2.33 6.04
N ASN A 170 18.34 -2.91 5.11
CA ASN A 170 18.31 -4.33 4.83
C ASN A 170 19.18 -5.03 5.88
N HIS A 171 18.57 -5.68 6.86
CA HIS A 171 19.29 -6.64 7.69
C HIS A 171 19.10 -8.04 7.09
N ARG A 172 20.17 -8.58 6.50
CA ARG A 172 20.30 -10.03 6.36
C ARG A 172 20.72 -10.56 7.74
N GLY A 173 19.81 -11.28 8.40
CA GLY A 173 20.16 -12.13 9.54
C GLY A 173 20.84 -13.41 9.07
#